data_AF-A0A9N7JLA2-F1
#
_entry.id   AF-A0A9N7JLA2-F1
#
_cell.length_a   1.000
_cell.length_b   1.000
_cell.length_c   1.000
_cell.angle_alpha   90.00
_cell.angle_beta   90.00
_cell.angle_gamma   90.00
#
_symmetry.space_group_name_H-M   'P 1'
#
loop_
_entity.id
_entity.type
_entity.pdbx_description
1 polymer ?
#
loop_
_entity_poly.entity_id
_entity_poly.type
_entity_poly.pdbx_seq_one_letter_code
_entity_poly.pdbx_strand_id
1 'polypeptide(L)'
;MHKIQSLDDISDEVATRLNGISFKPENQQFKTLNINKDNVVDGINSWNRNVDTEFKIIEDTSGKLGDNVNAKGNITLYTDLYPCPSCQYVIEQFMKKYSNIKVDIIYKLD
;
A
#
# COMPACT_ATOMS: atom_id res chain seq x y z
N MET A 1 19.45 11.64 5.54
CA MET A 1 18.00 11.77 5.27
C MET A 1 17.28 11.05 6.41
N HIS A 2 16.64 11.77 7.32
CA HIS A 2 15.85 11.14 8.39
C HIS A 2 14.64 10.47 7.73
N LYS A 3 14.57 9.13 7.76
CA LYS A 3 13.39 8.39 7.31
C LYS A 3 12.45 8.30 8.50
N ILE A 4 11.34 9.01 8.45
CA ILE A 4 10.25 8.83 9.43
C ILE A 4 9.56 7.51 9.04
N GLN A 5 9.99 6.41 9.65
CA GLN A 5 9.39 5.09 9.46
C GLN A 5 8.58 4.62 10.67
N SER A 6 8.76 5.26 11.83
CA SER A 6 7.94 5.04 13.03
C SER A 6 7.65 6.37 13.74
N LEU A 7 6.71 6.32 14.68
CA LEU A 7 6.26 7.47 15.47
C LEU A 7 6.85 7.46 16.90
N ASP A 8 7.80 6.58 17.19
CA ASP A 8 8.21 6.31 18.59
C ASP A 8 9.05 7.46 19.19
N ASP A 9 9.72 8.24 18.34
CA ASP A 9 10.63 9.33 18.73
C ASP A 9 10.08 10.73 18.41
N ILE A 10 8.76 10.88 18.23
CA ILE A 10 8.13 12.17 17.90
C ILE A 10 7.15 12.61 18.99
N SER A 11 7.01 13.94 19.15
CA SER A 11 6.04 14.51 20.10
C SER A 11 4.60 14.12 19.76
N ASP A 12 3.73 14.05 20.76
CA ASP A 12 2.29 13.75 20.62
C ASP A 12 1.57 14.65 19.60
N GLU A 13 1.98 15.91 19.48
CA GLU A 13 1.44 16.84 18.48
C GLU A 13 1.74 16.38 17.05
N VAL A 14 2.98 15.93 16.80
CA VAL A 14 3.40 15.40 15.51
C VAL A 14 2.75 14.04 15.27
N ALA A 15 2.64 13.18 16.28
CA ALA A 15 1.94 11.90 16.16
C ALA A 15 0.48 12.09 15.75
N THR A 16 -0.19 13.08 16.34
CA THR A 16 -1.57 13.47 15.98
C THR A 16 -1.67 13.91 14.52
N ARG A 17 -0.70 14.70 14.03
CA ARG A 17 -0.65 15.13 12.61
C ARG A 17 -0.41 13.99 11.63
N LEU A 18 0.19 12.90 12.08
CA LEU A 18 0.50 11.71 11.27
C LEU A 18 -0.60 10.64 11.37
N ASN A 19 -1.59 10.83 12.24
CA ASN A 19 -2.75 9.93 12.38
C ASN A 19 -3.57 9.95 11.08
N GLY A 20 -3.42 8.90 10.28
CA GLY A 20 -4.02 8.80 8.93
C GLY A 20 -3.00 8.60 7.82
N ILE A 21 -1.69 8.65 8.11
CA ILE A 21 -0.64 8.29 7.18
C ILE A 21 -0.30 6.80 7.30
N SER A 22 -0.34 6.10 6.18
CA SER A 22 0.09 4.70 6.11
C SER A 22 1.61 4.62 5.93
N PHE A 23 2.30 4.04 6.92
CA PHE A 23 3.74 3.82 6.88
C PHE A 23 4.09 2.47 6.23
N LYS A 24 5.37 2.25 5.95
CA LYS A 24 5.83 0.92 5.51
C LYS A 24 5.65 -0.06 6.68
N PRO A 25 4.95 -1.19 6.50
CA PRO A 25 4.79 -2.17 7.56
C PRO A 25 6.13 -2.80 7.92
N GLU A 26 6.34 -3.07 9.20
CA GLU A 26 7.46 -3.90 9.67
C GLU A 26 7.26 -5.36 9.22
N ASN A 27 6.01 -5.84 9.33
CA ASN A 27 5.59 -7.18 8.96
C ASN A 27 4.65 -7.11 7.75
N GLN A 28 5.21 -7.35 6.56
CA GLN A 28 4.49 -7.35 5.29
C GLN A 28 3.62 -8.61 5.16
N GLN A 29 2.33 -8.45 4.85
CA GLN A 29 1.38 -9.56 4.66
C GLN A 29 1.26 -9.97 3.19
N PHE A 30 1.30 -9.01 2.26
CA PHE A 30 1.13 -9.24 0.83
C PHE A 30 2.46 -9.24 0.11
N LYS A 31 2.63 -10.12 -0.86
CA LYS A 31 3.88 -10.19 -1.64
C LYS A 31 4.00 -9.00 -2.59
N THR A 32 5.20 -8.43 -2.68
CA THR A 32 5.58 -7.42 -3.67
C THR A 32 6.55 -8.02 -4.68
N LEU A 33 6.62 -7.42 -5.87
CA LEU A 33 7.50 -7.80 -6.96
C LEU A 33 8.65 -6.79 -7.11
N ASN A 34 9.79 -7.25 -7.62
CA ASN A 34 10.83 -6.34 -8.09
C ASN A 34 10.44 -5.86 -9.48
N ILE A 35 10.27 -4.55 -9.64
CA ILE A 35 9.85 -3.96 -10.92
C ILE A 35 10.73 -2.75 -11.22
N ASN A 36 11.11 -2.58 -12.49
CA ASN A 36 11.85 -1.41 -12.94
C ASN A 36 10.92 -0.24 -13.33
N LYS A 37 11.48 0.86 -13.83
CA LYS A 37 10.70 2.05 -14.21
C LYS A 37 9.75 1.82 -15.39
N ASP A 38 10.07 0.82 -16.22
CA ASP A 38 9.30 0.46 -17.42
C ASP A 38 8.23 -0.62 -17.12
N ASN A 39 7.94 -0.86 -15.83
CA ASN A 39 7.00 -1.89 -15.36
C ASN A 39 7.38 -3.33 -15.74
N VAL A 40 8.68 -3.61 -15.97
CA VAL A 40 9.18 -4.97 -16.23
C VAL A 40 9.50 -5.66 -14.90
N VAL A 41 8.84 -6.80 -14.66
CA VAL A 41 9.10 -7.68 -13.52
C VAL A 41 10.49 -8.30 -13.66
N ASP A 42 11.28 -8.22 -12.59
CA ASP A 42 12.68 -8.68 -12.53
C ASP A 42 13.56 -8.11 -13.66
N GLY A 43 13.18 -6.95 -14.20
CA GLY A 43 13.96 -6.24 -15.21
C GLY A 43 15.28 -5.69 -14.67
N ILE A 44 16.16 -5.26 -15.58
CA ILE A 44 17.40 -4.56 -15.24
C ILE A 44 17.06 -3.34 -14.37
N ASN A 45 17.81 -3.17 -13.26
CA ASN A 45 17.59 -2.13 -12.26
C ASN A 45 16.20 -2.15 -11.59
N SER A 46 15.54 -3.30 -11.55
CA SER A 46 14.33 -3.48 -10.76
C SER A 46 14.62 -3.40 -9.25
N TRP A 47 13.62 -2.98 -8.49
CA TRP A 47 13.68 -2.95 -7.03
C TRP A 47 12.34 -3.35 -6.42
N ASN A 48 12.37 -3.78 -5.17
CA ASN A 48 11.17 -4.19 -4.46
C ASN A 48 10.26 -2.97 -4.22
N ARG A 49 9.01 -3.06 -4.69
CA ARG A 49 8.02 -1.97 -4.60
C ARG A 49 7.29 -1.88 -3.25
N ASN A 50 7.82 -2.48 -2.17
CA ASN A 50 7.27 -2.38 -0.80
C ASN A 50 7.43 -1.01 -0.12
N VAL A 51 7.71 0.03 -0.89
CA VAL A 51 7.79 1.43 -0.44
C VAL A 51 6.76 2.31 -1.15
N ASP A 52 6.09 1.77 -2.18
CA ASP A 52 5.07 2.48 -2.95
C ASP A 52 3.86 2.81 -2.05
N THR A 53 3.21 3.93 -2.34
CA THR A 53 2.12 4.47 -1.49
C THR A 53 0.91 3.54 -1.49
N GLU A 54 0.55 2.99 -2.65
CA GLU A 54 -0.56 2.05 -2.82
C GLU A 54 -0.32 0.78 -2.00
N PHE A 55 0.92 0.28 -1.96
CA PHE A 55 1.28 -0.86 -1.10
C PHE A 55 1.08 -0.53 0.38
N LYS A 56 1.59 0.62 0.85
CA LYS A 56 1.47 1.03 2.26
C LYS A 56 0.02 1.17 2.69
N ILE A 57 -0.82 1.82 1.88
CA ILE A 57 -2.24 2.03 2.18
C ILE A 57 -2.98 0.69 2.28
N ILE A 58 -2.75 -0.23 1.34
CA ILE A 58 -3.42 -1.53 1.32
C ILE A 58 -2.95 -2.43 2.49
N GLU A 59 -1.67 -2.44 2.81
CA GLU A 59 -1.13 -3.14 4.00
C GLU A 59 -1.68 -2.58 5.31
N ASP A 60 -1.65 -1.26 5.49
CA ASP A 60 -2.18 -0.59 6.68
C ASP A 60 -3.69 -0.87 6.84
N THR A 61 -4.45 -0.84 5.74
CA THR A 61 -5.87 -1.21 5.73
C THR A 61 -6.07 -2.66 6.13
N SER A 62 -5.28 -3.60 5.59
CA SER A 62 -5.32 -5.01 5.98
C SER A 62 -4.97 -5.20 7.46
N GLY A 63 -3.98 -4.47 7.97
CA GLY A 63 -3.60 -4.48 9.39
C GLY A 63 -4.76 -4.04 10.30
N LYS A 64 -5.47 -2.97 9.91
CA LYS A 64 -6.65 -2.47 10.63
C LYS A 64 -7.83 -3.45 10.60
N LEU A 65 -8.02 -4.15 9.49
CA LEU A 65 -9.07 -5.17 9.35
C LEU A 65 -8.74 -6.46 10.09
N GLY A 66 -7.44 -6.82 10.19
CA GLY A 66 -6.98 -8.03 10.86
C GLY A 66 -7.66 -9.28 10.29
N ASP A 67 -8.20 -10.11 11.17
CA ASP A 67 -8.89 -11.37 10.83
C ASP A 67 -10.36 -11.19 10.45
N ASN A 68 -10.86 -9.95 10.34
CA ASN A 68 -12.20 -9.67 9.86
C ASN A 68 -12.31 -9.83 8.33
N VAL A 69 -12.09 -11.04 7.84
CA VAL A 69 -12.15 -11.39 6.40
C VAL A 69 -13.54 -11.18 5.79
N ASN A 70 -14.58 -11.10 6.61
CA ASN A 70 -15.95 -10.82 6.19
C ASN A 70 -16.28 -9.34 6.10
N ALA A 71 -15.33 -8.44 6.43
CA ALA A 71 -15.48 -7.01 6.24
C ALA A 71 -15.93 -6.70 4.80
N LYS A 72 -16.86 -5.74 4.67
CA LYS A 72 -17.48 -5.39 3.40
C LYS A 72 -17.41 -3.88 3.18
N GLY A 73 -17.27 -3.48 1.93
CA GLY A 73 -17.23 -2.06 1.59
C GLY A 73 -16.60 -1.78 0.24
N ASN A 74 -16.33 -0.50 0.01
CA ASN A 74 -15.65 -0.03 -1.18
C ASN A 74 -14.48 0.88 -0.77
N ILE A 75 -13.32 0.65 -1.37
CA ILE A 75 -12.17 1.54 -1.27
C ILE A 75 -12.00 2.19 -2.64
N THR A 76 -12.05 3.52 -2.69
CA THR A 76 -11.69 4.27 -3.90
C THR A 76 -10.32 4.88 -3.69
N LEU A 77 -9.34 4.41 -4.45
CA LEU A 77 -7.95 4.86 -4.38
C LEU A 77 -7.66 5.79 -5.56
N TYR A 78 -7.37 7.06 -5.25
CA TYR A 78 -6.84 8.00 -6.23
C TYR A 78 -5.30 7.95 -6.22
N THR A 79 -4.69 7.86 -7.39
CA THR A 79 -3.23 7.94 -7.57
C THR A 79 -2.89 8.74 -8.82
N ASP A 80 -1.78 9.47 -8.81
CA ASP A 80 -1.38 10.26 -9.97
C ASP A 80 -0.90 9.39 -11.13
N LEU A 81 -0.40 8.18 -10.85
CA LEU A 81 0.06 7.23 -11.86
C LEU A 81 -0.71 5.93 -11.71
N TYR A 82 -1.07 5.29 -12.82
CA TYR A 82 -1.67 3.97 -12.75
C TYR A 82 -0.77 3.00 -11.96
N PRO A 83 -1.31 2.23 -10.98
CA PRO A 83 -0.48 1.40 -10.09
C PRO A 83 0.43 0.46 -10.88
N CYS A 84 1.71 0.37 -10.48
CA CYS A 84 2.63 -0.56 -11.13
C CYS A 84 2.17 -2.03 -10.93
N PRO A 85 2.68 -3.00 -11.71
CA PRO A 85 2.23 -4.40 -11.59
C PRO A 85 2.40 -4.99 -10.18
N SER A 86 3.36 -4.52 -9.39
CA SER A 86 3.54 -4.97 -8.00
C SER A 86 2.42 -4.47 -7.10
N CYS A 87 1.97 -3.23 -7.27
CA CYS A 87 0.88 -2.67 -6.48
C CYS A 87 -0.46 -3.30 -6.88
N GLN A 88 -0.67 -3.57 -8.17
CA GLN A 88 -1.82 -4.34 -8.64
C GLN A 88 -1.86 -5.72 -7.99
N TYR A 89 -0.74 -6.43 -7.98
CA TYR A 89 -0.64 -7.75 -7.34
C TYR A 89 -0.92 -7.72 -5.83
N VAL A 90 -0.52 -6.65 -5.14
CA VAL A 90 -0.88 -6.44 -3.72
C VAL A 90 -2.38 -6.22 -3.55
N ILE A 91 -2.99 -5.38 -4.39
CA ILE A 91 -4.44 -5.12 -4.36
C ILE A 91 -5.23 -6.40 -4.65
N GLU A 92 -4.79 -7.23 -5.60
CA GLU A 92 -5.40 -8.53 -5.89
C GLU A 92 -5.36 -9.48 -4.69
N GLN A 93 -4.21 -9.60 -4.02
CA GLN A 93 -4.07 -10.40 -2.80
C GLN A 93 -4.99 -9.89 -1.68
N PHE A 94 -5.10 -8.56 -1.53
CA PHE A 94 -6.00 -7.93 -0.56
C PHE A 94 -7.46 -8.26 -0.84
N MET A 95 -7.93 -8.06 -2.08
CA MET A 95 -9.31 -8.39 -2.47
C MET A 95 -9.60 -9.89 -2.35
N LYS A 96 -8.59 -10.74 -2.55
CA LYS A 96 -8.73 -12.19 -2.31
C LYS A 96 -8.90 -12.52 -0.83
N LYS A 97 -8.20 -11.80 0.06
CA LYS A 97 -8.31 -11.96 1.53
C LYS A 97 -9.64 -11.41 2.07
N TYR A 98 -10.07 -10.25 1.58
CA TYR A 98 -11.29 -9.55 1.98
C TYR A 98 -12.28 -9.51 0.81
N SER A 99 -12.88 -10.66 0.49
CA SER A 99 -13.67 -10.86 -0.74
C SER A 99 -14.94 -10.00 -0.86
N ASN A 100 -15.41 -9.40 0.23
CA ASN A 100 -16.55 -8.48 0.24
C ASN A 100 -16.13 -7.00 0.13
N ILE A 101 -14.84 -6.71 -0.01
CA ILE A 101 -14.32 -5.37 -0.26
C ILE A 101 -13.95 -5.24 -1.73
N LYS A 102 -14.43 -4.17 -2.36
CA LYS A 102 -14.02 -3.76 -3.71
C LYS A 102 -13.00 -2.64 -3.63
N VAL A 103 -12.06 -2.62 -4.57
CA VAL A 103 -11.07 -1.55 -4.71
C VAL A 103 -11.19 -0.95 -6.10
N ASP A 104 -11.67 0.29 -6.16
CA ASP A 104 -11.72 1.09 -7.39
C ASP A 104 -10.48 1.97 -7.48
N ILE A 105 -9.80 1.93 -8.64
CA ILE A 105 -8.63 2.77 -8.90
C ILE A 105 -9.05 3.92 -9.81
N ILE A 106 -8.84 5.14 -9.33
CA ILE A 106 -8.95 6.37 -10.12
C ILE A 106 -7.54 6.90 -10.30
N TYR A 107 -7.18 7.25 -11.53
CA TYR A 107 -5.89 7.82 -11.82
C TYR A 107 -6.01 8.99 -12.77
N LYS A 108 -5.02 9.88 -12.72
CA LYS A 108 -4.95 11.02 -13.63
C LYS A 108 -4.82 10.53 -15.07
N LEU A 109 -5.71 11.01 -15.93
CA LEU A 109 -5.53 10.91 -17.37
C LEU A 109 -4.72 12.14 -17.80
N ASP A 110 -3.61 11.90 -18.50
CA ASP A 110 -2.81 12.97 -19.10
C ASP A 110 -3.41 13.49 -20.40
#